data_AF-A0AB36KTR9-F1
#
_entry.id   AF-A0AB36KTR9-F1
#
_cell.length_a   1.000
_cell.length_b   1.000
_cell.length_c   1.000
_cell.angle_alpha   90.00
_cell.angle_beta   90.00
_cell.angle_gamma   90.00
#
_symmetry.space_group_name_H-M   'P 1'
#
loop_
_entity.id
_entity.type
_entity.pdbx_description
1 polymer ?
#
loop_
_entity_poly.entity_id
_entity_poly.type
_entity_poly.pdbx_seq_one_letter_code
_entity_poly.pdbx_strand_id
1 'polypeptide(L)'
;MSLALAHKRRLIAEGPAAAIAGAPMAYSADTALSSPANARKHLKLMEDALAGDLERISAINSREQRQLLKRDELLPKYLDYVQRYRDSELNFQNSVLVYVLVWLFDTEQFTQGLELADFAMSQGQALPERFNRDIPTFVADEVIDWAEAEFKARRSPEPYVSNLLSRVDGEWELFERIPARYHKLLGMIALHRKDWPIAIHHFERAEQLYESIGVGTRLADCRKALAKAQANENAGNSNE
;
A
#
# COMPACT_ATOMS: atom_id res chain seq x y z
N MET A 1 -21.58 63.00 31.33
CA MET A 1 -21.10 61.66 31.77
C MET A 1 -20.00 61.22 30.82
N SER A 2 -18.82 60.84 31.30
CA SER A 2 -17.64 60.65 30.44
C SER A 2 -17.75 59.40 29.55
N LEU A 3 -17.25 59.51 28.32
CA LEU A 3 -17.17 58.41 27.35
C LEU A 3 -16.38 57.20 27.92
N ALA A 4 -15.40 57.46 28.78
CA ALA A 4 -14.61 56.43 29.47
C ALA A 4 -15.45 55.57 30.42
N LEU A 5 -16.45 56.16 31.10
CA LEU A 5 -17.32 55.42 32.01
C LEU A 5 -18.34 54.57 31.25
N ALA A 6 -18.80 55.04 30.08
CA ALA A 6 -19.69 54.29 29.19
C ALA A 6 -18.98 53.09 28.54
N HIS A 7 -17.71 53.26 28.13
CA HIS A 7 -16.91 52.17 27.57
C HIS A 7 -16.61 51.07 28.61
N LYS A 8 -16.25 51.46 29.84
CA LYS A 8 -16.00 50.51 30.94
C LYS A 8 -17.27 49.72 31.33
N ARG A 9 -18.45 50.36 31.27
CA ARG A 9 -19.74 49.68 31.50
C ARG A 9 -20.09 48.69 30.39
N ARG A 10 -19.70 48.98 29.15
CA ARG A 10 -19.89 48.07 28.00
C ARG A 10 -19.03 46.81 28.13
N LEU A 11 -17.77 46.97 28.51
CA LEU A 11 -16.84 45.85 28.75
C LEU A 11 -17.22 44.94 29.93
N ILE A 12 -17.95 45.47 30.92
CA ILE A 12 -18.44 44.68 32.08
C ILE A 12 -19.77 43.98 31.75
N ALA A 13 -20.62 44.58 30.90
CA ALA A 13 -21.86 43.98 30.44
C ALA A 13 -21.63 42.87 29.41
N GLU A 14 -20.58 42.98 28.59
CA GLU A 14 -20.05 41.93 27.70
C GLU A 14 -19.14 40.96 28.48
N GLY A 15 -19.49 40.66 29.74
CA GLY A 15 -18.76 39.74 30.62
C GLY A 15 -18.29 38.51 29.85
N PRO A 16 -17.10 37.96 30.17
CA PRO A 16 -16.36 37.10 29.26
C PRO A 16 -17.30 36.05 28.70
N ALA A 17 -17.62 36.20 27.41
CA ALA A 17 -18.23 35.14 26.64
C ALA A 17 -17.22 34.01 26.67
N ALA A 18 -17.35 33.16 27.68
CA ALA A 18 -16.65 31.92 27.76
C ALA A 18 -17.14 31.10 26.58
N ALA A 19 -16.46 31.26 25.44
CA ALA A 19 -16.23 30.12 24.60
C ALA A 19 -15.69 29.04 25.53
N ILE A 20 -16.55 28.08 25.89
CA ILE A 20 -16.12 26.81 26.44
C ILE A 20 -15.49 26.03 25.28
N ALA A 21 -14.42 26.59 24.72
CA ALA A 21 -13.55 25.92 23.78
C ALA A 21 -12.58 25.09 24.65
N GLY A 22 -13.02 23.87 24.93
CA GLY A 22 -12.19 22.74 25.37
C GLY A 22 -11.17 23.03 26.47
N ALA A 23 -11.60 22.94 27.73
CA ALA A 23 -10.67 22.47 28.76
C ALA A 23 -9.99 21.20 28.24
N PRO A 24 -8.67 20.98 28.47
CA PRO A 24 -8.02 19.77 28.02
C PRO A 24 -8.78 18.59 28.60
N MET A 25 -9.55 17.89 27.75
CA MET A 25 -10.26 16.69 28.18
C MET A 25 -9.19 15.76 28.74
N ALA A 26 -9.42 15.28 29.96
CA ALA A 26 -8.55 14.29 30.58
C ALA A 26 -8.32 13.16 29.58
N TYR A 27 -7.08 12.70 29.48
CA TYR A 27 -6.72 11.60 28.58
C TYR A 27 -7.62 10.40 28.87
N SER A 28 -8.40 9.99 27.88
CA SER A 28 -9.17 8.75 27.88
C SER A 28 -8.97 8.06 26.54
N ALA A 29 -9.20 6.75 26.47
CA ALA A 29 -9.10 6.03 25.22
C ALA A 29 -10.01 6.65 24.14
N ASP A 30 -11.20 7.13 24.50
CA ASP A 30 -12.19 7.73 23.59
C ASP A 30 -11.77 9.11 23.08
N THR A 31 -11.13 9.92 23.92
CA THR A 31 -10.68 11.29 23.59
C THR A 31 -9.22 11.33 23.10
N ALA A 32 -8.59 10.16 22.94
CA ALA A 32 -7.17 10.03 22.66
C ALA A 32 -6.75 10.74 21.36
N LEU A 33 -7.64 10.81 20.36
CA LEU A 33 -7.38 11.46 19.07
C LEU A 33 -8.06 12.83 18.91
N SER A 34 -8.61 13.39 19.99
CA SER A 34 -9.35 14.66 19.93
C SER A 34 -8.46 15.90 19.78
N SER A 35 -7.13 15.75 19.90
CA SER A 35 -6.16 16.82 19.66
C SER A 35 -4.80 16.22 19.28
N PRO A 36 -3.94 16.97 18.55
CA PRO A 36 -2.59 16.52 18.19
C PRO A 36 -1.74 16.12 19.42
N ALA A 37 -1.90 16.83 20.54
CA ALA A 37 -1.13 16.55 21.76
C ALA A 37 -1.55 15.23 22.42
N ASN A 38 -2.86 14.96 22.50
CA ASN A 38 -3.36 13.69 23.01
C ASN A 38 -3.01 12.54 22.07
N ALA A 39 -3.10 12.76 20.76
CA ALA A 39 -2.82 11.74 19.75
C ALA A 39 -1.37 11.28 19.79
N ARG A 40 -0.42 12.20 19.98
CA ARG A 40 1.01 11.85 20.17
C ARG A 40 1.27 11.04 21.44
N LYS A 41 0.60 11.37 22.55
CA LYS A 41 0.68 10.57 23.78
C LYS A 41 0.11 9.18 23.58
N HIS A 42 -1.02 9.08 22.88
CA HIS A 42 -1.63 7.79 22.58
C HIS A 42 -0.77 6.95 21.64
N LEU A 43 -0.22 7.55 20.58
CA LEU A 43 0.75 6.90 19.68
C LEU A 43 1.88 6.29 20.50
N LYS A 44 2.45 7.03 21.47
CA LYS A 44 3.56 6.51 22.27
C LYS A 44 3.19 5.24 23.05
N LEU A 45 1.98 5.15 23.60
CA LEU A 45 1.49 3.94 24.25
C LEU A 45 1.30 2.78 23.27
N MET A 46 0.82 3.08 22.06
CA MET A 46 0.67 2.08 20.99
C MET A 46 2.03 1.58 20.49
N GLU A 47 3.03 2.45 20.44
CA GLU A 47 4.42 2.12 20.11
C GLU A 47 5.06 1.22 21.15
N ASP A 48 4.83 1.49 22.44
CA ASP A 48 5.36 0.64 23.52
C ASP A 48 4.71 -0.76 23.47
N ALA A 49 3.41 -0.85 23.17
CA ALA A 49 2.73 -2.13 22.93
C ALA A 49 3.28 -2.83 21.68
N LEU A 50 3.51 -2.07 20.60
CA LEU A 50 4.06 -2.58 19.34
C LEU A 50 5.47 -3.15 19.52
N ALA A 51 6.32 -2.51 20.33
CA ALA A 51 7.66 -3.02 20.63
C ALA A 51 7.60 -4.44 21.23
N GLY A 52 6.71 -4.67 22.21
CA GLY A 52 6.51 -6.00 22.79
C GLY A 52 5.99 -7.03 21.78
N ASP A 53 5.08 -6.63 20.88
CA ASP A 53 4.59 -7.54 19.84
C ASP A 53 5.64 -7.83 18.75
N LEU A 54 6.51 -6.88 18.45
CA LEU A 54 7.66 -7.10 17.55
C LEU A 54 8.66 -8.08 18.16
N GLU A 55 8.93 -7.98 19.47
CA GLU A 55 9.73 -8.97 20.20
C GLU A 55 9.09 -10.37 20.11
N ARG A 56 7.78 -10.47 20.38
CA ARG A 56 7.03 -11.74 20.24
C ARG A 56 7.16 -12.33 18.83
N ILE A 57 6.99 -11.53 17.78
CA ILE A 57 7.17 -11.99 16.39
C ILE A 57 8.60 -12.49 16.17
N SER A 58 9.61 -11.73 16.62
CA SER A 58 11.01 -12.06 16.41
C SER A 58 11.44 -13.36 17.10
N ALA A 59 10.83 -13.68 18.25
CA ALA A 59 11.09 -14.89 19.02
C ALA A 59 10.58 -16.18 18.35
N ILE A 60 9.65 -16.08 17.39
CA ILE A 60 9.12 -17.23 16.65
C ILE A 60 10.04 -17.53 15.47
N ASN A 61 10.52 -18.76 15.27
CA ASN A 61 11.36 -19.08 14.11
C ASN A 61 10.56 -19.36 12.82
N SER A 62 9.35 -19.92 12.94
CA SER A 62 8.54 -20.29 11.77
C SER A 62 7.92 -19.05 11.11
N ARG A 63 8.14 -18.89 9.80
CA ARG A 63 7.52 -17.82 8.99
C ARG A 63 6.00 -17.92 9.00
N GLU A 64 5.46 -19.14 8.90
CA GLU A 64 4.02 -19.39 8.91
C GLU A 64 3.39 -19.00 10.25
N GLN A 65 4.02 -19.39 11.37
CA GLN A 65 3.53 -19.01 12.70
C GLN A 65 3.60 -17.49 12.93
N ARG A 66 4.64 -16.82 12.41
CA ARG A 66 4.70 -15.34 12.42
C ARG A 66 3.55 -14.73 11.62
N GLN A 67 3.19 -15.29 10.46
CA GLN A 67 2.07 -14.82 9.66
C GLN A 67 0.73 -15.03 10.37
N LEU A 68 0.52 -16.18 11.00
CA LEU A 68 -0.68 -16.45 11.79
C LEU A 68 -0.82 -15.48 12.96
N LEU A 69 0.26 -15.26 13.73
CA LEU A 69 0.25 -14.27 14.83
C LEU A 69 -0.12 -12.87 14.32
N LYS A 70 0.50 -12.43 13.21
CA LYS A 70 0.17 -11.13 12.59
C LYS A 70 -1.29 -11.06 12.17
N ARG A 71 -1.79 -12.09 11.48
CA ARG A 71 -3.14 -12.13 10.91
C ARG A 71 -4.23 -12.21 11.97
N ASP A 72 -4.08 -13.12 12.93
CA ASP A 72 -5.19 -13.55 13.79
C ASP A 72 -5.23 -12.77 15.11
N GLU A 73 -4.10 -12.25 15.58
CA GLU A 73 -4.02 -11.50 16.84
C GLU A 73 -3.67 -10.02 16.62
N LEU A 74 -2.58 -9.74 15.92
CA LEU A 74 -2.01 -8.38 15.90
C LEU A 74 -2.78 -7.43 14.98
N LEU A 75 -3.11 -7.85 13.77
CA LEU A 75 -3.89 -7.01 12.86
C LEU A 75 -5.25 -6.61 13.47
N PRO A 76 -6.07 -7.51 14.04
CA PRO A 76 -7.30 -7.13 14.73
C PRO A 76 -7.08 -6.11 15.85
N LYS A 77 -5.99 -6.25 16.62
CA LYS A 77 -5.63 -5.33 17.70
C LYS A 77 -5.30 -3.92 17.19
N TYR A 78 -4.51 -3.81 16.13
CA TYR A 78 -3.96 -2.52 15.68
C TYR A 78 -4.80 -1.83 14.60
N LEU A 79 -5.60 -2.57 13.82
CA LEU A 79 -6.46 -2.00 12.78
C LEU A 79 -7.50 -1.03 13.35
N ASP A 80 -8.06 -1.31 14.53
CA ASP A 80 -8.99 -0.37 15.20
C ASP A 80 -8.33 0.99 15.45
N TYR A 81 -7.12 0.98 16.03
CA TYR A 81 -6.36 2.21 16.25
C TYR A 81 -6.03 2.95 14.94
N VAL A 82 -5.59 2.21 13.91
CA VAL A 82 -5.25 2.79 12.60
C VAL A 82 -6.49 3.40 11.95
N GLN A 83 -7.65 2.75 12.05
CA GLN A 83 -8.90 3.29 11.51
C GLN A 83 -9.28 4.58 12.23
N ARG A 84 -9.24 4.60 13.57
CA ARG A 84 -9.52 5.81 14.35
C ARG A 84 -8.54 6.95 14.03
N TYR A 85 -7.27 6.65 13.78
CA TYR A 85 -6.29 7.63 13.33
C TYR A 85 -6.66 8.20 11.95
N ARG A 86 -7.03 7.36 10.98
CA ARG A 86 -7.52 7.80 9.66
C ARG A 86 -8.73 8.73 9.78
N ASP A 87 -9.68 8.37 10.63
CA ASP A 87 -10.92 9.12 10.84
C ASP A 87 -10.70 10.46 11.58
N SER A 88 -9.56 10.61 12.28
CA SER A 88 -9.24 11.83 13.03
C SER A 88 -8.76 13.00 12.18
N GLU A 89 -8.45 12.77 10.89
CA GLU A 89 -7.84 13.72 9.96
C GLU A 89 -6.48 14.31 10.41
N LEU A 90 -5.90 13.77 11.49
CA LEU A 90 -4.57 14.16 11.94
C LEU A 90 -3.50 13.65 10.97
N ASN A 91 -2.44 14.43 10.81
CA ASN A 91 -1.27 14.03 10.03
C ASN A 91 0.01 14.18 10.87
N PHE A 92 0.56 13.04 11.28
CA PHE A 92 1.90 12.92 11.87
C PHE A 92 2.48 11.54 11.55
N GLN A 93 3.80 11.40 11.63
CA GLN A 93 4.46 10.10 11.44
C GLN A 93 3.93 9.08 12.44
N ASN A 94 3.34 8.01 11.94
CA ASN A 94 2.66 7.01 12.74
C ASN A 94 3.26 5.62 12.47
N SER A 95 4.21 5.23 13.32
CA SER A 95 4.92 3.96 13.19
C SER A 95 3.96 2.76 13.18
N VAL A 96 2.94 2.76 14.05
CA VAL A 96 1.94 1.69 14.15
C VAL A 96 1.19 1.50 12.84
N LEU A 97 0.75 2.59 12.20
CA LEU A 97 0.11 2.54 10.88
C LEU A 97 0.99 1.83 9.86
N VAL A 98 2.28 2.17 9.83
CA VAL A 98 3.18 1.63 8.81
C VAL A 98 3.57 0.17 9.09
N TYR A 99 3.62 -0.24 10.36
CA TYR A 99 3.74 -1.65 10.70
C TYR A 99 2.50 -2.48 10.33
N VAL A 100 1.30 -1.92 10.54
CA VAL A 100 0.05 -2.54 10.09
C VAL A 100 0.05 -2.69 8.56
N LEU A 101 0.48 -1.65 7.83
CA LEU A 101 0.66 -1.72 6.38
C LEU A 101 1.55 -2.91 6.01
N VAL A 102 2.76 -2.98 6.57
CA VAL A 102 3.69 -4.10 6.31
C VAL A 102 3.04 -5.45 6.60
N TRP A 103 2.32 -5.59 7.72
CA TRP A 103 1.69 -6.85 8.10
C TRP A 103 0.52 -7.25 7.22
N LEU A 104 -0.22 -6.29 6.64
CA LEU A 104 -1.23 -6.59 5.63
C LEU A 104 -0.60 -7.24 4.39
N PHE A 105 0.57 -6.76 3.95
CA PHE A 105 1.31 -7.40 2.85
C PHE A 105 1.92 -8.74 3.25
N ASP A 106 2.54 -8.84 4.44
CA ASP A 106 3.09 -10.11 4.97
C ASP A 106 2.06 -11.24 5.05
N THR A 107 0.78 -10.88 5.19
CA THR A 107 -0.36 -11.79 5.34
C THR A 107 -1.26 -11.85 4.11
N GLU A 108 -0.84 -11.24 2.99
CA GLU A 108 -1.51 -11.23 1.68
C GLU A 108 -2.92 -10.60 1.68
N GLN A 109 -3.18 -9.66 2.59
CA GLN A 109 -4.43 -8.91 2.69
C GLN A 109 -4.41 -7.66 1.78
N PHE A 110 -4.17 -7.87 0.49
CA PHE A 110 -3.85 -6.80 -0.47
C PHE A 110 -4.92 -5.73 -0.62
N THR A 111 -6.21 -6.08 -0.56
CA THR A 111 -7.28 -5.07 -0.70
C THR A 111 -7.15 -3.98 0.38
N GLN A 112 -7.08 -4.39 1.65
CA GLN A 112 -6.87 -3.45 2.76
C GLN A 112 -5.46 -2.85 2.74
N GLY A 113 -4.45 -3.63 2.35
CA GLY A 113 -3.06 -3.18 2.27
C GLY A 113 -2.88 -2.04 1.26
N LEU A 114 -3.47 -2.15 0.08
CA LEU A 114 -3.40 -1.12 -0.97
C LEU A 114 -4.18 0.14 -0.58
N GLU A 115 -5.36 0.00 0.03
CA GLU A 115 -6.10 1.14 0.58
C GLU A 115 -5.31 1.89 1.66
N LEU A 116 -4.63 1.15 2.55
CA LEU A 116 -3.80 1.75 3.58
C LEU A 116 -2.52 2.35 3.00
N ALA A 117 -1.95 1.75 1.96
CA ALA A 117 -0.79 2.30 1.26
C ALA A 117 -1.12 3.66 0.63
N ASP A 118 -2.26 3.77 -0.05
CA ASP A 118 -2.72 5.03 -0.66
C ASP A 118 -2.87 6.13 0.39
N PHE A 119 -3.48 5.79 1.53
CA PHE A 119 -3.58 6.71 2.66
C PHE A 119 -2.19 7.09 3.21
N ALA A 120 -1.30 6.12 3.43
CA ALA A 120 0.03 6.35 3.97
C ALA A 120 0.88 7.25 3.08
N MET A 121 0.85 7.03 1.75
CA MET A 121 1.52 7.87 0.76
C MET A 121 0.93 9.29 0.73
N SER A 122 -0.41 9.42 0.83
CA SER A 122 -1.07 10.74 0.86
C SER A 122 -0.64 11.62 2.04
N GLN A 123 -0.26 10.99 3.16
CA GLN A 123 0.25 11.67 4.35
C GLN A 123 1.78 11.82 4.38
N GLY A 124 2.52 11.25 3.42
CA GLY A 124 3.98 11.23 3.46
C GLY A 124 4.55 10.39 4.61
N GLN A 125 3.87 9.28 4.97
CA GLN A 125 4.36 8.34 5.97
C GLN A 125 5.64 7.66 5.49
N ALA A 126 6.57 7.40 6.40
CA ALA A 126 7.82 6.71 6.10
C ALA A 126 7.80 5.25 6.61
N LEU A 127 8.38 4.33 5.83
CA LEU A 127 8.67 2.98 6.32
C LEU A 127 9.64 3.02 7.51
N PRO A 128 9.58 2.04 8.42
CA PRO A 128 10.57 1.90 9.49
C PRO A 128 11.99 1.85 8.93
N GLU A 129 12.95 2.43 9.64
CA GLU A 129 14.35 2.61 9.19
C GLU A 129 14.99 1.34 8.61
N ARG A 130 14.61 0.16 9.11
CA ARG A 130 15.13 -1.13 8.65
C ARG A 130 14.79 -1.50 7.20
N PHE A 131 13.75 -0.90 6.58
CA PHE A 131 13.30 -1.28 5.25
C PHE A 131 14.12 -0.63 4.12
N ASN A 132 14.85 0.45 4.39
CA ASN A 132 15.72 1.16 3.44
C ASN A 132 15.10 1.37 2.03
N ARG A 133 13.79 1.63 1.98
CA ARG A 133 13.01 1.91 0.76
C ARG A 133 11.76 2.71 1.14
N ASP A 134 11.10 3.31 0.16
CA ASP A 134 9.84 4.03 0.35
C ASP A 134 8.62 3.11 0.22
N ILE A 135 7.43 3.65 0.51
CA ILE A 135 6.16 2.91 0.45
C ILE A 135 5.86 2.42 -0.98
N PRO A 136 5.93 3.24 -2.04
CA PRO A 136 5.74 2.78 -3.41
C PRO A 136 6.61 1.58 -3.78
N THR A 137 7.91 1.65 -3.49
CA THR A 137 8.86 0.56 -3.77
C THR A 137 8.52 -0.69 -2.99
N PHE A 138 8.21 -0.56 -1.69
CA PHE A 138 7.77 -1.68 -0.87
C PHE A 138 6.52 -2.36 -1.43
N VAL A 139 5.47 -1.59 -1.70
CA VAL A 139 4.20 -2.14 -2.20
C VAL A 139 4.39 -2.84 -3.55
N ALA A 140 5.13 -2.21 -4.47
CA ALA A 140 5.39 -2.78 -5.78
C ALA A 140 6.18 -4.10 -5.69
N ASP A 141 7.22 -4.16 -4.84
CA ASP A 141 8.02 -5.36 -4.62
C ASP A 141 7.19 -6.50 -3.99
N GLU A 142 6.46 -6.23 -2.91
CA GLU A 142 5.70 -7.28 -2.22
C GLU A 142 4.62 -7.90 -3.12
N VAL A 143 3.92 -7.08 -3.93
CA VAL A 143 2.91 -7.58 -4.87
C VAL A 143 3.53 -8.41 -5.98
N ILE A 144 4.66 -8.00 -6.56
CA ILE A 144 5.26 -8.76 -7.66
C ILE A 144 5.95 -10.04 -7.18
N ASP A 145 6.57 -10.02 -6.00
CA ASP A 145 7.15 -11.21 -5.37
C ASP A 145 6.06 -12.27 -5.08
N TRP A 146 4.94 -11.84 -4.50
CA TRP A 146 3.77 -12.70 -4.30
C TRP A 146 3.22 -13.22 -5.62
N ALA A 147 3.04 -12.34 -6.60
CA ALA A 147 2.40 -12.70 -7.85
C ALA A 147 3.21 -13.69 -8.69
N GLU A 148 4.54 -13.56 -8.71
CA GLU A 148 5.42 -14.54 -9.33
C GLU A 148 5.34 -15.91 -8.63
N ALA A 149 5.21 -15.93 -7.29
CA ALA A 149 5.02 -17.16 -6.53
C ALA A 149 3.67 -17.83 -6.83
N GLU A 150 2.58 -17.06 -6.88
CA GLU A 150 1.25 -17.55 -7.26
C GLU A 150 1.24 -18.15 -8.67
N PHE A 151 1.81 -17.43 -9.63
CA PHE A 151 1.89 -17.90 -11.02
C PHE A 151 2.71 -19.18 -11.12
N LYS A 152 3.85 -19.27 -10.41
CA LYS A 152 4.66 -20.49 -10.33
C LYS A 152 3.88 -21.66 -9.74
N ALA A 153 3.00 -21.38 -8.78
CA ALA A 153 2.09 -22.35 -8.18
C ALA A 153 0.83 -22.62 -9.03
N ARG A 154 0.76 -22.10 -10.26
CA ARG A 154 -0.38 -22.22 -11.19
C ARG A 154 -1.68 -21.62 -10.66
N ARG A 155 -1.58 -20.61 -9.80
CA ARG A 155 -2.70 -19.78 -9.34
C ARG A 155 -2.68 -18.44 -10.08
N SER A 156 -3.82 -17.74 -10.04
CA SER A 156 -3.97 -16.44 -10.68
C SER A 156 -3.56 -15.34 -9.69
N PRO A 157 -2.57 -14.49 -10.02
CA PRO A 157 -2.24 -13.32 -9.20
C PRO A 157 -3.15 -12.11 -9.50
N GLU A 158 -4.11 -12.27 -10.42
CA GLU A 158 -5.10 -11.24 -10.72
C GLU A 158 -6.14 -11.09 -9.59
N PRO A 159 -6.66 -9.87 -9.36
CA PRO A 159 -6.49 -8.68 -10.21
C PRO A 159 -5.32 -7.77 -9.81
N TYR A 160 -4.58 -8.09 -8.76
CA TYR A 160 -3.64 -7.15 -8.12
C TYR A 160 -2.49 -6.73 -9.03
N VAL A 161 -1.94 -7.65 -9.84
CA VAL A 161 -0.83 -7.34 -10.76
C VAL A 161 -1.27 -6.37 -11.86
N SER A 162 -2.37 -6.67 -12.55
CA SER A 162 -2.88 -5.82 -13.63
C SER A 162 -3.33 -4.47 -13.09
N ASN A 163 -4.02 -4.44 -11.95
CA ASN A 163 -4.53 -3.20 -11.36
C ASN A 163 -3.41 -2.25 -10.93
N LEU A 164 -2.26 -2.78 -10.49
CA LEU A 164 -1.16 -1.93 -10.04
C LEU A 164 -0.30 -1.40 -11.20
N LEU A 165 -0.37 -2.04 -12.39
CA LEU A 165 0.55 -1.78 -13.50
C LEU A 165 0.69 -0.30 -13.87
N SER A 166 -0.42 0.44 -13.99
CA SER A 166 -0.37 1.87 -14.35
C SER A 166 0.37 2.72 -13.32
N ARG A 167 0.33 2.29 -12.04
CA ARG A 167 1.07 2.95 -10.98
C ARG A 167 2.55 2.63 -11.06
N VAL A 168 2.90 1.35 -11.24
CA VAL A 168 4.29 0.88 -11.29
C VAL A 168 5.04 1.35 -12.54
N ASP A 169 4.37 1.39 -13.69
CA ASP A 169 4.91 1.89 -14.98
C ASP A 169 4.13 3.13 -15.43
N GLY A 170 4.18 4.20 -14.62
CA GLY A 170 3.56 5.47 -14.98
C GLY A 170 3.52 6.52 -13.87
N GLU A 171 3.03 6.16 -12.68
CA GLU A 171 2.79 7.12 -11.59
C GLU A 171 3.92 7.15 -10.55
N TRP A 172 4.49 6.00 -10.21
CA TRP A 172 5.50 5.88 -9.17
C TRP A 172 6.92 5.94 -9.73
N GLU A 173 7.81 6.61 -9.02
CA GLU A 173 9.25 6.62 -9.33
C GLU A 173 9.92 5.38 -8.73
N LEU A 174 10.13 4.37 -9.57
CA LEU A 174 10.69 3.08 -9.16
C LEU A 174 11.95 2.73 -9.97
N PHE A 175 12.80 1.89 -9.42
CA PHE A 175 13.87 1.26 -10.19
C PHE A 175 13.27 0.45 -11.35
N GLU A 176 13.80 0.64 -12.56
CA GLU A 176 13.28 0.13 -13.82
C GLU A 176 13.07 -1.39 -13.84
N ARG A 177 13.83 -2.12 -13.01
CA ARG A 177 13.68 -3.55 -12.83
C ARG A 177 12.32 -3.96 -12.26
N ILE A 178 11.70 -3.13 -11.41
CA ILE A 178 10.40 -3.44 -10.79
C ILE A 178 9.27 -3.46 -11.85
N PRO A 179 8.97 -2.37 -12.59
CA PRO A 179 7.95 -2.42 -13.63
C PRO A 179 8.28 -3.44 -14.73
N ALA A 180 9.56 -3.67 -15.05
CA ALA A 180 9.95 -4.74 -15.98
C ALA A 180 9.50 -6.14 -15.52
N ARG A 181 9.53 -6.42 -14.21
CA ARG A 181 9.01 -7.69 -13.64
C ARG A 181 7.50 -7.80 -13.78
N TYR A 182 6.74 -6.72 -13.56
CA TYR A 182 5.29 -6.70 -13.79
C TYR A 182 4.94 -7.06 -15.23
N HIS A 183 5.56 -6.36 -16.18
CA HIS A 183 5.37 -6.65 -17.60
C HIS A 183 5.78 -8.08 -17.95
N LYS A 184 6.93 -8.57 -17.46
CA LYS A 184 7.33 -9.96 -17.68
C LYS A 184 6.28 -10.96 -17.18
N LEU A 185 5.72 -10.77 -15.99
CA LEU A 185 4.72 -11.66 -15.44
C LEU A 185 3.40 -11.62 -16.24
N LEU A 186 2.91 -10.43 -16.59
CA LEU A 186 1.71 -10.27 -17.42
C LEU A 186 1.89 -10.89 -18.80
N GLY A 187 3.07 -10.73 -19.41
CA GLY A 187 3.42 -11.40 -20.66
C GLY A 187 3.42 -12.93 -20.54
N MET A 188 3.89 -13.47 -19.41
CA MET A 188 3.83 -14.92 -19.13
C MET A 188 2.40 -15.43 -18.92
N ILE A 189 1.54 -14.65 -18.27
CA ILE A 189 0.11 -14.96 -18.11
C ILE A 189 -0.58 -15.01 -19.47
N ALA A 190 -0.36 -13.99 -20.32
CA ALA A 190 -0.91 -13.93 -21.67
C ALA A 190 -0.39 -15.07 -22.56
N LEU A 191 0.91 -15.38 -22.49
CA LEU A 191 1.53 -16.52 -23.18
C LEU A 191 0.83 -17.85 -22.81
N HIS A 192 0.56 -18.10 -21.54
CA HIS A 192 -0.16 -19.30 -21.09
C HIS A 192 -1.60 -19.37 -21.65
N ARG A 193 -2.24 -18.21 -21.83
CA ARG A 193 -3.57 -18.09 -22.44
C ARG A 193 -3.54 -18.14 -23.98
N LYS A 194 -2.35 -18.21 -24.57
CA LYS A 194 -2.11 -18.10 -26.03
C LYS A 194 -2.56 -16.77 -26.63
N ASP A 195 -2.59 -15.73 -25.81
CA ASP A 195 -2.83 -14.37 -26.25
C ASP A 195 -1.50 -13.75 -26.68
N TRP A 196 -1.09 -14.08 -27.90
CA TRP A 196 0.22 -13.67 -28.43
C TRP A 196 0.38 -12.15 -28.55
N PRO A 197 -0.62 -11.38 -29.03
CA PRO A 197 -0.51 -9.92 -29.10
C PRO A 197 -0.26 -9.28 -27.73
N ILE A 198 -1.01 -9.68 -26.69
CA ILE A 198 -0.81 -9.15 -25.34
C ILE A 198 0.54 -9.60 -24.77
N ALA A 199 0.93 -10.85 -24.97
CA ALA A 199 2.23 -11.35 -24.51
C ALA A 199 3.40 -10.57 -25.13
N ILE A 200 3.36 -10.32 -26.44
CA ILE A 200 4.37 -9.53 -27.17
C ILE A 200 4.46 -8.12 -26.60
N HIS A 201 3.32 -7.43 -26.46
CA HIS A 201 3.28 -6.07 -25.93
C HIS A 201 3.99 -5.95 -24.57
N HIS A 202 3.66 -6.84 -23.64
CA HIS A 202 4.28 -6.82 -22.32
C HIS A 202 5.75 -7.22 -22.36
N PHE A 203 6.15 -8.23 -23.14
CA PHE A 203 7.57 -8.60 -23.22
C PHE A 203 8.43 -7.51 -23.84
N GLU A 204 7.94 -6.81 -24.87
CA GLU A 204 8.64 -5.66 -25.45
C GLU A 204 8.82 -4.54 -24.43
N ARG A 205 7.76 -4.20 -23.68
CA ARG A 205 7.85 -3.18 -22.63
C ARG A 205 8.80 -3.59 -21.51
N ALA A 206 8.80 -4.86 -21.10
CA ALA A 206 9.74 -5.38 -20.10
C ALA A 206 11.21 -5.23 -20.56
N GLU A 207 11.51 -5.54 -21.82
CA GLU A 207 12.86 -5.43 -22.40
C GLU A 207 13.30 -3.97 -22.59
N GLN A 208 12.38 -3.08 -22.96
CA GLN A 208 12.64 -1.63 -23.02
C GLN A 208 12.99 -1.04 -21.67
N LEU A 209 12.31 -1.45 -20.60
CA LEU A 209 12.57 -0.99 -19.24
C LEU A 209 13.87 -1.56 -18.69
N TYR A 210 14.12 -2.85 -18.90
CA TYR A 210 15.29 -3.53 -18.36
C TYR A 210 15.76 -4.65 -19.29
N GLU A 211 16.77 -4.38 -20.12
CA GLU A 211 17.28 -5.32 -21.13
C GLU A 211 17.67 -6.69 -20.54
N SER A 212 18.19 -6.70 -19.31
CA SER A 212 18.60 -7.93 -18.59
C SER A 212 17.44 -8.73 -17.97
N ILE A 213 16.17 -8.40 -18.26
CA ILE A 213 14.99 -9.08 -17.68
C ILE A 213 14.78 -10.53 -18.18
N GLY A 214 15.37 -10.88 -19.33
CA GLY A 214 15.44 -12.26 -19.84
C GLY A 214 14.14 -12.77 -20.49
N VAL A 215 13.49 -11.95 -21.32
CA VAL A 215 12.25 -12.31 -22.05
C VAL A 215 12.45 -12.57 -23.55
N GLY A 216 13.63 -12.30 -24.12
CA GLY A 216 13.87 -12.32 -25.56
C GLY A 216 13.47 -13.62 -26.27
N THR A 217 13.78 -14.80 -25.71
CA THR A 217 13.35 -16.09 -26.28
C THR A 217 11.83 -16.22 -26.33
N ARG A 218 11.15 -15.88 -25.23
CA ARG A 218 9.67 -15.96 -25.15
C ARG A 218 9.01 -14.99 -26.13
N LEU A 219 9.55 -13.78 -26.26
CA LEU A 219 9.09 -12.78 -27.22
C LEU A 219 9.21 -13.30 -28.67
N ALA A 220 10.37 -13.88 -29.03
CA ALA A 220 10.58 -14.45 -30.36
C ALA A 220 9.60 -15.61 -30.65
N ASP A 221 9.35 -16.47 -29.66
CA ASP A 221 8.41 -17.58 -29.80
C ASP A 221 6.96 -17.11 -29.93
N CYS A 222 6.54 -16.08 -29.18
CA CYS A 222 5.22 -15.47 -29.34
C CYS A 222 5.02 -14.90 -30.74
N ARG A 223 6.01 -14.18 -31.28
CA ARG A 223 5.96 -13.62 -32.64
C ARG A 223 5.81 -14.71 -33.71
N LYS A 224 6.54 -15.82 -33.58
CA LYS A 224 6.40 -16.98 -34.48
C LYS A 224 5.01 -17.62 -34.36
N ALA A 225 4.50 -17.79 -33.14
CA ALA A 225 3.18 -18.36 -32.91
C ALA A 225 2.06 -17.49 -33.49
N LEU A 226 2.15 -16.16 -33.33
CA LEU A 226 1.22 -15.20 -33.92
C LEU A 226 1.22 -15.27 -35.45
N ALA A 227 2.40 -15.22 -36.08
CA ALA A 227 2.52 -15.32 -37.54
C ALA A 227 1.93 -16.63 -38.09
N LYS A 228 2.15 -17.74 -37.38
CA LYS A 228 1.56 -19.05 -37.74
C LYS A 228 0.03 -19.05 -37.59
N ALA A 229 -0.50 -18.45 -36.54
CA ALA A 229 -1.95 -18.35 -36.33
C ALA A 229 -2.62 -17.55 -37.46
N GLN A 230 -2.05 -16.40 -37.81
CA GLN A 230 -2.55 -15.55 -38.90
C GLN A 230 -2.47 -16.23 -40.27
N ALA A 231 -1.40 -16.98 -40.55
CA ALA A 231 -1.27 -17.74 -41.80
C ALA A 231 -2.36 -18.83 -41.92
N ASN A 232 -2.69 -19.50 -40.83
CA ASN A 232 -3.74 -20.52 -40.80
C ASN A 232 -5.14 -19.91 -40.99
N GLU A 233 -5.42 -18.77 -40.37
CA GLU A 233 -6.69 -18.05 -40.54
C GLU A 233 -6.88 -17.60 -42.00
N ASN A 234 -5.84 -17.03 -42.62
CA ASN A 234 -5.89 -16.60 -44.02
C ASN A 234 -6.08 -17.79 -44.99
N ALA A 235 -5.47 -18.93 -44.71
CA ALA A 235 -5.63 -20.14 -45.51
C ALA A 235 -7.04 -20.76 -45.37
N GLY A 236 -7.68 -20.63 -44.19
CA GLY A 236 -9.06 -21.04 -43.97
C GLY A 236 -10.06 -20.18 -44.75
N ASN A 237 -9.92 -18.86 -44.67
CA ASN A 237 -10.81 -17.91 -45.35
C ASN A 237 -10.65 -17.90 -46.88
N SER A 238 -9.58 -18.49 -47.43
CA SER A 238 -9.37 -18.60 -48.88
C SER A 238 -10.00 -19.85 -49.50
N ASN A 239 -10.48 -20.78 -48.67
CA ASN A 239 -11.08 -22.07 -49.09
C ASN A 239 -12.61 -22.12 -48.90
N GLU A 240 -13.24 -21.02 -48.45
CA GLU A 240 -14.69 -20.79 -48.41
C GLU A 240 -15.12 -19.84 -49.54
#